data_AF-A0A7Z1KKX9-F1
#
_entry.id   AF-A0A7Z1KKX9-F1
#
_cell.length_a   1.000
_cell.length_b   1.000
_cell.length_c   1.000
_cell.angle_alpha   90.00
_cell.angle_beta   90.00
_cell.angle_gamma   90.00
#
_symmetry.space_group_name_H-M   'P 1'
#
loop_
_entity.id
_entity.type
_entity.pdbx_description
1 polymer ?
#
loop_
_entity_poly.entity_id
_entity_poly.type
_entity_poly.pdbx_seq_one_letter_code
_entity_poly.pdbx_strand_id
1 'polypeptide(L)'
;MEKNYRVTTFVMDSGERYCMVVDRASGLPMYYPTLFLTTQIRNREDAFSTMLAAANNLVMLLRFVESRDIDLEQRFLTKDFFKPHELDDLRDFAQCKQRKGPLTVSSTSWLADAMTDIVDNGTQHSRLTTFANYLHWYAMHILKTTELEVVEKINAMAAQIKTRRPSKKRRNHDLQDRSLSDVQLDALFEVIQPRSELNPFSIDVQRRNRLMILLLFYLGIRGGELLNIRIQDIDFSANRIRIVRRADEQADSRTNEPNAKTRERLLPLAESLAQELHSY
;
A
#
# COMPACT_ATOMS: atom_id res chain seq x y z
N MET A 1 3.38 -9.34 22.26
CA MET A 1 4.32 -8.34 21.73
C MET A 1 3.61 -7.01 21.71
N GLU A 2 4.01 -6.11 22.60
CA GLU A 2 3.64 -4.71 22.49
C GLU A 2 4.08 -4.20 21.12
N LYS A 3 3.22 -3.40 20.48
CA LYS A 3 3.57 -2.79 19.21
C LYS A 3 4.56 -1.69 19.58
N ASN A 4 5.86 -1.87 19.36
CA ASN A 4 6.84 -0.83 19.70
C ASN A 4 6.96 0.22 18.60
N TYR A 5 6.79 -0.17 17.32
CA TYR A 5 6.85 0.78 16.20
C TYR A 5 5.48 1.05 15.56
N ARG A 6 5.28 2.27 15.04
CA ARG A 6 4.15 2.64 14.15
C ARG A 6 4.60 3.56 13.02
N VAL A 7 3.76 3.65 11.99
CA VAL A 7 3.91 4.66 10.94
C VAL A 7 3.02 5.85 11.30
N THR A 8 3.57 7.06 11.16
CA THR A 8 2.84 8.33 11.26
C THR A 8 2.86 9.02 9.90
N THR A 9 1.74 9.59 9.50
CA THR A 9 1.58 10.33 8.23
C THR A 9 1.28 11.79 8.50
N PHE A 10 1.81 12.70 7.68
CA PHE A 10 1.58 14.14 7.80
C PHE A 10 1.65 14.81 6.42
N VAL A 11 1.19 16.06 6.34
CA VAL A 11 1.24 16.89 5.13
C VAL A 11 2.19 18.05 5.41
N MET A 12 3.13 18.30 4.50
CA MET A 12 4.06 19.44 4.58
C MET A 12 3.38 20.72 4.08
N ASP A 13 3.96 21.88 4.40
CA ASP A 13 3.43 23.19 3.97
C ASP A 13 3.33 23.32 2.44
N SER A 14 4.16 22.58 1.70
CA SER A 14 4.12 22.49 0.23
C SER A 14 2.92 21.72 -0.32
N GLY A 15 2.13 21.03 0.52
CA GLY A 15 1.08 20.09 0.12
C GLY A 15 1.56 18.64 -0.02
N GLU A 16 2.87 18.39 0.06
CA GLU A 16 3.46 17.07 -0.03
C GLU A 16 3.03 16.15 1.13
N ARG A 17 2.58 14.94 0.79
CA ARG A 17 2.24 13.91 1.78
C ARG A 17 3.44 13.05 2.12
N TYR A 18 3.65 12.87 3.42
CA TYR A 18 4.84 12.20 3.94
C TYR A 18 4.51 11.19 5.04
N CYS A 19 5.39 10.22 5.22
CA CYS A 19 5.31 9.30 6.35
C CYS A 19 6.67 9.03 6.99
N MET A 20 6.64 8.73 8.29
CA MET A 20 7.81 8.42 9.09
C MET A 20 7.53 7.18 9.96
N VAL A 21 8.59 6.43 10.25
CA VAL A 21 8.52 5.32 11.21
C VAL A 21 8.89 5.88 12.58
N VAL A 22 8.00 5.74 13.56
CA VAL A 22 8.21 6.24 14.91
C VAL A 22 8.23 5.10 15.92
N ASP A 23 9.10 5.25 16.91
CA ASP A 23 9.03 4.47 18.14
C ASP A 23 7.84 4.98 18.98
N ARG A 24 7.05 4.06 19.52
CA ARG A 24 5.87 4.38 20.34
C ARG A 24 6.24 4.70 21.78
N ALA A 25 7.36 4.17 22.29
CA ALA A 25 7.77 4.44 23.66
C ALA A 25 8.27 5.89 23.79
N SER A 26 9.19 6.31 22.92
CA SER A 26 9.72 7.67 22.89
C SER A 26 8.83 8.67 22.15
N GLY A 27 8.00 8.20 21.20
CA GLY A 27 7.28 9.06 20.27
C GLY A 27 8.16 9.68 19.18
N LEU A 28 9.45 9.35 19.15
CA LEU A 28 10.43 9.93 18.24
C LEU A 28 10.54 9.14 16.93
N PRO A 29 10.90 9.81 15.81
CA PRO A 29 11.19 9.13 14.56
C PRO A 29 12.42 8.23 14.67
N MET A 30 12.32 7.01 14.14
CA MET A 30 13.47 6.14 13.96
C MET A 30 14.35 6.71 12.85
N TYR A 31 15.59 7.08 13.18
CA TYR A 31 16.49 7.82 12.30
C TYR A 31 16.73 7.10 10.96
N TYR A 32 17.31 5.90 10.96
CA TYR A 32 17.66 5.19 9.72
C TYR A 32 16.45 4.74 8.88
N PRO A 33 15.37 4.17 9.45
CA PRO A 33 14.16 3.89 8.69
C PRO A 33 13.57 5.13 8.03
N THR A 34 13.50 6.26 8.75
CA THR A 34 12.95 7.49 8.21
C THR A 34 13.86 8.09 7.13
N LEU A 35 15.18 8.08 7.34
CA LEU A 35 16.16 8.53 6.35
C LEU A 35 16.12 7.68 5.07
N PHE A 36 15.90 6.37 5.17
CA PHE A 36 15.70 5.50 4.02
C PHE A 36 14.44 5.88 3.23
N LEU A 37 13.31 6.08 3.91
CA LEU A 37 12.06 6.51 3.26
C LEU A 37 12.28 7.82 2.50
N THR A 38 12.98 8.77 3.10
CA THR A 38 13.32 10.05 2.47
C THR A 38 14.21 9.87 1.25
N THR A 39 15.39 9.30 1.44
CA THR A 39 16.45 9.33 0.43
C THR A 39 16.26 8.29 -0.68
N GLN A 40 15.65 7.14 -0.37
CA GLN A 40 15.56 6.01 -1.30
C GLN A 40 14.19 5.85 -1.94
N ILE A 41 13.13 6.42 -1.34
CA ILE A 41 11.77 6.29 -1.86
C ILE A 41 11.24 7.65 -2.29
N ARG A 42 11.17 8.64 -1.40
CA ARG A 42 10.59 9.94 -1.77
C ARG A 42 11.38 10.64 -2.87
N ASN A 43 12.72 10.68 -2.74
CA ASN A 43 13.57 11.33 -3.74
C ASN A 43 13.53 10.66 -5.13
N ARG A 44 12.92 9.46 -5.25
CA ARG A 44 12.64 8.81 -6.54
C ARG A 44 11.27 9.18 -7.12
N GLU A 45 10.58 10.13 -6.50
CA GLU A 45 9.22 10.58 -6.85
C GLU A 45 8.19 9.44 -6.81
N ASP A 46 8.44 8.42 -5.98
CA ASP A 46 7.48 7.34 -5.77
C ASP A 46 6.20 7.90 -5.13
N ALA A 47 5.06 7.33 -5.55
CA ALA A 47 3.76 7.71 -4.99
C ALA A 47 3.73 7.53 -3.47
N PHE A 48 3.01 8.41 -2.78
CA PHE A 48 2.87 8.36 -1.31
C PHE A 48 2.40 6.99 -0.81
N SER A 49 1.50 6.32 -1.54
CA SER A 49 1.03 4.97 -1.21
C SER A 49 2.15 3.91 -1.22
N THR A 50 3.12 4.04 -2.12
CA THR A 50 4.32 3.18 -2.16
C THR A 50 5.21 3.43 -0.95
N MET A 51 5.43 4.71 -0.60
CA MET A 51 6.19 5.08 0.61
C MET A 51 5.52 4.55 1.88
N LEU A 52 4.20 4.71 1.99
CA LEU A 52 3.43 4.21 3.12
C LEU A 52 3.51 2.67 3.24
N ALA A 53 3.43 1.97 2.11
CA ALA A 53 3.61 0.52 2.09
C ALA A 53 5.02 0.13 2.57
N ALA A 54 6.05 0.81 2.09
CA ALA A 54 7.42 0.59 2.53
C ALA A 54 7.61 0.89 4.03
N ALA A 55 7.06 1.98 4.55
CA ALA A 55 7.12 2.33 5.97
C ALA A 55 6.48 1.23 6.85
N ASN A 56 5.32 0.70 6.44
CA ASN A 56 4.68 -0.41 7.14
C ASN A 56 5.51 -1.70 7.08
N ASN A 57 6.16 -1.96 5.95
CA ASN A 57 7.11 -3.06 5.84
C ASN A 57 8.30 -2.85 6.80
N LEU A 58 8.88 -1.65 6.87
CA LEU A 58 9.98 -1.35 7.80
C LEU A 58 9.58 -1.56 9.26
N VAL A 59 8.38 -1.12 9.66
CA VAL A 59 7.83 -1.41 11.00
C VAL A 59 7.81 -2.90 11.28
N MET A 60 7.48 -3.73 10.29
CA MET A 60 7.48 -5.19 10.43
C MET A 60 8.90 -5.75 10.57
N LEU A 61 9.87 -5.23 9.81
CA LEU A 61 11.28 -5.61 9.94
C LEU A 61 11.84 -5.24 11.32
N LEU A 62 11.57 -4.03 11.81
CA LEU A 62 12.02 -3.61 13.14
C LEU A 62 11.45 -4.49 14.24
N ARG A 63 10.17 -4.88 14.13
CA ARG A 63 9.57 -5.85 15.07
C ARG A 63 10.23 -7.22 15.01
N PHE A 64 10.61 -7.69 13.83
CA PHE A 64 11.33 -8.97 13.69
C PHE A 64 12.67 -8.90 14.42
N VAL A 65 13.45 -7.87 14.12
CA VAL A 65 14.79 -7.64 14.69
C VAL A 65 14.72 -7.54 16.22
N GLU A 66 13.80 -6.74 16.74
CA GLU A 66 13.56 -6.58 18.17
C GLU A 66 13.09 -7.88 18.84
N SER A 67 12.20 -8.64 18.20
CA SER A 67 11.73 -9.94 18.75
C SER A 67 12.83 -11.00 18.85
N ARG A 68 13.97 -10.78 18.18
CA ARG A 68 15.13 -11.66 18.19
C ARG A 68 16.33 -11.05 18.92
N ASP A 69 16.13 -9.92 19.59
CA ASP A 69 17.17 -9.18 20.32
C ASP A 69 18.39 -8.86 19.43
N ILE A 70 18.13 -8.50 18.18
CA ILE A 70 19.17 -8.17 17.20
C ILE A 70 19.43 -6.67 17.21
N ASP A 71 20.65 -6.26 17.55
CA ASP A 71 21.13 -4.91 17.25
C ASP A 71 21.68 -4.86 15.82
N LEU A 72 20.88 -4.31 14.89
CA LEU A 72 21.28 -4.19 13.48
C LEU A 72 22.51 -3.32 13.27
N GLU A 73 22.64 -2.24 14.03
CA GLU A 73 23.74 -1.28 13.87
C GLU A 73 25.06 -1.95 14.26
N GLN A 74 25.08 -2.58 15.43
CA GLN A 74 26.26 -3.30 15.92
C GLN A 74 26.62 -4.49 15.03
N ARG A 75 25.64 -5.27 14.54
CA ARG A 75 25.92 -6.38 13.61
C ARG A 75 26.56 -5.90 12.32
N PHE A 76 26.06 -4.82 11.73
CA PHE A 76 26.64 -4.30 10.49
C PHE A 76 28.01 -3.70 10.71
N LEU A 77 28.23 -2.95 11.81
CA LEU A 77 29.55 -2.43 12.17
C LEU A 77 30.59 -3.53 12.37
N THR A 78 30.20 -4.65 12.98
CA THR A 78 31.06 -5.83 13.18
C THR A 78 31.13 -6.76 11.96
N LYS A 79 30.48 -6.40 10.84
CA LYS A 79 30.42 -7.18 9.59
C LYS A 79 29.79 -8.57 9.77
N ASP A 80 29.00 -8.78 10.83
CA ASP A 80 28.22 -10.01 11.07
C ASP A 80 26.84 -9.92 10.40
N PHE A 81 26.81 -10.19 9.11
CA PHE A 81 25.57 -10.18 8.32
C PHE A 81 24.66 -11.39 8.63
N PHE A 82 23.38 -11.26 8.28
CA PHE A 82 22.38 -12.32 8.48
C PHE A 82 22.79 -13.64 7.83
N LYS A 83 22.71 -14.71 8.62
CA LYS A 83 22.97 -16.09 8.19
C LYS A 83 21.75 -16.67 7.47
N PRO A 84 21.91 -17.72 6.65
CA PRO A 84 20.82 -18.29 5.87
C PRO A 84 19.57 -18.65 6.70
N HIS A 85 19.73 -19.27 7.86
CA HIS A 85 18.60 -19.64 8.73
C HIS A 85 17.84 -18.42 9.27
N GLU A 86 18.54 -17.31 9.58
CA GLU A 86 17.90 -16.07 10.02
C GLU A 86 17.11 -15.42 8.88
N LEU A 87 17.57 -15.58 7.63
CA LEU A 87 16.85 -15.12 6.45
C LEU A 87 15.61 -15.98 6.14
N ASP A 88 15.66 -17.28 6.46
CA ASP A 88 14.49 -18.16 6.40
C ASP A 88 13.46 -17.77 7.47
N ASP A 89 13.92 -17.50 8.69
CA ASP A 89 13.08 -16.97 9.76
C ASP A 89 12.45 -15.61 9.40
N LEU A 90 13.22 -14.71 8.75
CA LEU A 90 12.73 -13.42 8.27
C LEU A 90 11.65 -13.61 7.19
N ARG A 91 11.81 -14.58 6.29
CA ARG A 91 10.81 -14.94 5.28
C ARG A 91 9.52 -15.41 5.93
N ASP A 92 9.63 -16.29 6.93
CA ASP A 92 8.47 -16.86 7.60
C ASP A 92 7.75 -15.78 8.41
N PHE A 93 8.49 -14.92 9.10
CA PHE A 93 7.92 -13.75 9.76
C PHE A 93 7.21 -12.82 8.77
N ALA A 94 7.79 -12.56 7.60
CA ALA A 94 7.19 -11.74 6.55
C ALA A 94 5.87 -12.32 6.01
N GLN A 95 5.64 -13.62 6.18
CA GLN A 95 4.42 -14.30 5.76
C GLN A 95 3.26 -14.12 6.75
N CYS A 96 3.53 -13.81 8.01
CA CYS A 96 2.51 -13.66 9.04
C CYS A 96 1.63 -12.41 8.81
N LYS A 97 0.31 -12.55 8.98
CA LYS A 97 -0.62 -11.42 9.08
C LYS A 97 -0.40 -10.67 10.40
N GLN A 98 -0.42 -9.34 10.33
CA GLN A 98 -0.33 -8.49 11.50
C GLN A 98 -1.75 -8.34 12.09
N ARG A 99 -2.10 -9.12 13.12
CA ARG A 99 -3.42 -9.02 13.77
C ARG A 99 -3.65 -7.60 14.32
N LYS A 100 -4.74 -6.96 13.88
CA LYS A 100 -5.24 -5.70 14.44
C LYS A 100 -6.27 -6.01 15.52
N GLY A 101 -5.84 -6.45 16.70
CA GLY A 101 -6.71 -6.64 17.86
C GLY A 101 -5.92 -6.63 19.18
N PRO A 102 -6.57 -6.38 20.33
CA PRO A 102 -5.98 -6.66 21.64
C PRO A 102 -5.79 -8.17 21.76
N LEU A 103 -4.58 -8.60 22.12
CA LEU A 103 -4.26 -9.98 22.42
C LEU A 103 -4.93 -10.35 23.77
N THR A 104 -6.18 -10.79 23.75
CA THR A 104 -6.71 -11.58 24.87
C THR A 104 -5.97 -12.91 24.83
N VAL A 105 -5.06 -13.09 25.79
CA VAL A 105 -4.29 -14.30 26.00
C VAL A 105 -5.26 -15.45 26.28
N SER A 106 -5.50 -16.31 25.31
CA SER A 106 -5.90 -17.70 25.57
C SER A 106 -4.73 -18.59 25.17
N SER A 107 -3.92 -18.88 26.17
CA SER A 107 -2.83 -19.84 26.16
C SER A 107 -3.38 -21.24 25.94
N THR A 108 -3.60 -21.62 24.67
CA THR A 108 -3.63 -23.01 24.13
C THR A 108 -4.21 -23.00 22.71
N SER A 109 -3.51 -22.42 21.72
CA SER A 109 -3.69 -22.80 20.30
C SER A 109 -2.66 -22.13 19.38
N TRP A 110 -1.35 -22.28 19.66
CA TRP A 110 -0.32 -21.76 18.75
C TRP A 110 -0.06 -22.67 17.53
N LEU A 111 -0.60 -23.91 17.55
CA LEU A 111 -0.32 -24.91 16.51
C LEU A 111 -1.49 -25.14 15.53
N ALA A 112 -2.75 -24.89 15.91
CA ALA A 112 -3.89 -25.12 15.01
C ALA A 112 -4.27 -23.89 14.17
N ASP A 113 -3.91 -22.67 14.61
CA ASP A 113 -4.36 -21.41 14.01
C ASP A 113 -3.33 -20.77 13.05
N ALA A 114 -2.13 -21.37 12.95
CA ALA A 114 -1.02 -20.85 12.15
C ALA A 114 -1.15 -21.13 10.64
N MET A 115 -1.99 -22.10 10.23
CA MET A 115 -2.11 -22.50 8.82
C MET A 115 -3.01 -21.59 7.97
N THR A 116 -3.75 -20.65 8.58
CA THR A 116 -4.74 -19.79 7.90
C THR A 116 -4.42 -18.28 7.95
N ASP A 117 -3.39 -17.86 8.71
CA ASP A 117 -3.07 -16.44 8.94
C ASP A 117 -1.88 -15.93 8.09
N ILE A 118 -1.80 -16.43 6.85
CA ILE A 118 -0.76 -16.11 5.87
C ILE A 118 -1.21 -14.98 4.95
N VAL A 119 -0.32 -14.01 4.66
CA VAL A 119 -0.58 -12.94 3.67
C VAL A 119 -0.51 -13.47 2.24
N ASP A 120 -1.08 -12.72 1.29
CA ASP A 120 -0.94 -13.05 -0.13
C ASP A 120 0.52 -12.91 -0.60
N ASN A 121 0.85 -13.65 -1.67
CA ASN A 121 2.21 -13.66 -2.23
C ASN A 121 2.69 -12.27 -2.66
N GLY A 122 1.82 -11.39 -3.14
CA GLY A 122 2.15 -10.02 -3.51
C GLY A 122 2.54 -9.19 -2.28
N THR A 123 1.82 -9.31 -1.17
CA THR A 123 2.17 -8.66 0.09
C THR A 123 3.50 -9.18 0.64
N GLN A 124 3.71 -10.49 0.69
CA GLN A 124 4.99 -11.07 1.14
C GLN A 124 6.15 -10.65 0.22
N HIS A 125 5.93 -10.62 -1.10
CA HIS A 125 6.91 -10.14 -2.07
C HIS A 125 7.28 -8.67 -1.83
N SER A 126 6.30 -7.81 -1.58
CA SER A 126 6.51 -6.40 -1.26
C SER A 126 7.35 -6.25 0.01
N ARG A 127 6.98 -6.94 1.09
CA ARG A 127 7.71 -6.95 2.37
C ARG A 127 9.17 -7.31 2.20
N LEU A 128 9.45 -8.49 1.64
CA LEU A 128 10.81 -8.98 1.42
C LEU A 128 11.62 -8.08 0.49
N THR A 129 10.98 -7.45 -0.49
CA THR A 129 11.64 -6.48 -1.36
C THR A 129 12.05 -5.23 -0.58
N THR A 130 11.17 -4.68 0.26
CA THR A 130 11.52 -3.55 1.14
C THR A 130 12.63 -3.94 2.12
N PHE A 131 12.58 -5.14 2.72
CA PHE A 131 13.59 -5.59 3.67
C PHE A 131 14.97 -5.70 3.01
N ALA A 132 15.04 -6.35 1.86
CA ALA A 132 16.30 -6.49 1.11
C ALA A 132 16.89 -5.12 0.74
N ASN A 133 16.05 -4.20 0.25
CA ASN A 133 16.53 -2.88 -0.17
C ASN A 133 16.97 -2.03 1.04
N TYR A 134 16.24 -2.09 2.15
CA TYR A 134 16.59 -1.37 3.37
C TYR A 134 17.86 -1.91 4.00
N LEU A 135 17.97 -3.22 4.23
CA LEU A 135 19.15 -3.82 4.87
C LEU A 135 20.41 -3.61 4.02
N HIS A 136 20.29 -3.70 2.69
CA HIS A 136 21.37 -3.35 1.76
C HIS A 136 21.79 -1.90 1.93
N TRP A 137 20.84 -0.96 1.82
CA TRP A 137 21.12 0.47 1.96
C TRP A 137 21.74 0.79 3.33
N TYR A 138 21.20 0.22 4.40
CA TYR A 138 21.60 0.49 5.77
C TYR A 138 23.03 0.02 6.04
N ALA A 139 23.37 -1.21 5.61
CA ALA A 139 24.72 -1.73 5.71
C ALA A 139 25.72 -0.89 4.91
N MET A 140 25.40 -0.52 3.66
CA MET A 140 26.24 0.36 2.85
C MET A 140 26.42 1.76 3.49
N HIS A 141 25.35 2.29 4.09
CA HIS A 141 25.32 3.62 4.68
C HIS A 141 26.14 3.72 5.97
N ILE A 142 26.06 2.71 6.85
CA ILE A 142 26.84 2.67 8.09
C ILE A 142 28.32 2.41 7.78
N LEU A 143 28.61 1.38 7.00
CA LEU A 143 29.99 0.93 6.82
C LEU A 143 30.82 1.88 5.97
N LYS A 144 30.19 2.60 5.02
CA LYS A 144 30.86 3.50 4.05
C LYS A 144 32.13 2.89 3.45
N THR A 145 32.17 1.57 3.33
CA THR A 145 33.37 0.82 2.98
C THR A 145 33.44 0.61 1.47
N THR A 146 34.66 0.62 0.94
CA THR A 146 34.97 0.23 -0.44
C THR A 146 35.60 -1.15 -0.52
N GLU A 147 35.68 -1.89 0.61
CA GLU A 147 36.19 -3.26 0.65
C GLU A 147 35.28 -4.19 -0.18
N LEU A 148 35.81 -4.73 -1.28
CA LEU A 148 35.06 -5.53 -2.24
C LEU A 148 34.39 -6.74 -1.57
N GLU A 149 35.11 -7.46 -0.71
CA GLU A 149 34.60 -8.63 0.00
C GLU A 149 33.38 -8.31 0.90
N VAL A 150 33.40 -7.15 1.55
CA VAL A 150 32.29 -6.72 2.42
C VAL A 150 31.09 -6.31 1.57
N VAL A 151 31.32 -5.57 0.49
CA VAL A 151 30.28 -5.20 -0.47
C VAL A 151 29.62 -6.44 -1.08
N GLU A 152 30.40 -7.46 -1.44
CA GLU A 152 29.90 -8.74 -1.93
C GLU A 152 29.03 -9.46 -0.90
N LYS A 153 29.42 -9.47 0.39
CA LYS A 153 28.60 -10.03 1.47
C LYS A 153 27.26 -9.30 1.63
N ILE A 154 27.27 -7.95 1.57
CA ILE A 154 26.04 -7.14 1.63
C ILE A 154 25.13 -7.45 0.44
N ASN A 155 25.71 -7.52 -0.77
CA ASN A 155 24.98 -7.86 -1.99
C ASN A 155 24.39 -9.27 -1.92
N ALA A 156 25.18 -10.24 -1.42
CA ALA A 156 24.74 -11.62 -1.24
C ALA A 156 23.58 -11.72 -0.25
N MET A 157 23.63 -11.02 0.90
CA MET A 157 22.53 -10.95 1.86
C MET A 157 21.25 -10.43 1.20
N ALA A 158 21.33 -9.30 0.50
CA ALA A 158 20.17 -8.71 -0.17
C ALA A 158 19.61 -9.62 -1.27
N ALA A 159 20.47 -10.29 -2.03
CA ALA A 159 20.08 -11.27 -3.04
C ALA A 159 19.39 -12.48 -2.41
N GLN A 160 19.92 -13.01 -1.30
CA GLN A 160 19.35 -14.13 -0.57
C GLN A 160 17.97 -13.84 0.04
N ILE A 161 17.69 -12.59 0.43
CA ILE A 161 16.32 -12.18 0.80
C ILE A 161 15.42 -12.18 -0.43
N LYS A 162 15.92 -11.66 -1.55
CA LYS A 162 15.17 -11.57 -2.82
C LYS A 162 14.86 -12.94 -3.44
N THR A 163 15.70 -13.95 -3.27
CA THR A 163 15.45 -15.32 -3.74
C THR A 163 14.37 -16.03 -2.92
N ARG A 164 14.23 -15.68 -1.64
CA ARG A 164 13.17 -16.18 -0.73
C ARG A 164 11.79 -15.56 -0.99
N ARG A 165 11.67 -14.64 -1.95
CA ARG A 165 10.37 -14.08 -2.34
C ARG A 165 9.50 -15.18 -2.93
N PRO A 166 8.19 -15.19 -2.62
CA PRO A 166 7.29 -16.12 -3.29
C PRO A 166 7.35 -15.86 -4.80
N SER A 167 7.50 -16.94 -5.56
CA SER A 167 7.45 -16.85 -7.01
C SER A 167 6.05 -16.38 -7.42
N LYS A 168 5.98 -15.55 -8.46
CA LYS A 168 4.73 -15.33 -9.17
C LYS A 168 4.37 -16.67 -9.82
N LYS A 169 3.65 -17.54 -9.11
CA LYS A 169 2.93 -18.64 -9.77
C LYS A 169 2.17 -17.99 -10.93
N ARG A 170 2.33 -18.51 -12.15
CA ARG A 170 1.50 -18.10 -13.29
C ARG A 170 0.07 -17.98 -12.77
N ARG A 171 -0.64 -16.90 -13.15
CA ARG A 171 -2.05 -16.73 -12.79
C ARG A 171 -2.72 -18.09 -12.96
N ASN A 172 -3.22 -18.69 -11.88
CA ASN A 172 -3.99 -19.92 -11.99
C ASN A 172 -5.06 -19.64 -13.03
N HIS A 173 -5.14 -20.46 -14.08
CA HIS A 173 -6.25 -20.40 -15.04
C HIS A 173 -7.60 -20.64 -14.36
N ASP A 174 -7.57 -21.13 -13.12
CA ASP A 174 -8.70 -21.37 -12.22
C ASP A 174 -9.10 -20.12 -11.39
N LEU A 175 -8.59 -18.93 -11.74
CA LEU A 175 -9.13 -17.69 -11.20
C LEU A 175 -10.55 -17.53 -11.76
N GLN A 176 -11.55 -17.86 -10.94
CA GLN A 176 -12.93 -17.49 -11.20
C GLN A 176 -12.98 -16.02 -11.59
N ASP A 177 -13.58 -15.75 -12.75
CA ASP A 177 -13.88 -14.39 -13.15
C ASP A 177 -14.70 -13.74 -12.03
N ARG A 178 -14.19 -12.61 -11.53
CA ARG A 178 -14.86 -11.84 -10.46
C ARG A 178 -15.73 -10.72 -11.04
N SER A 179 -15.88 -10.69 -12.36
CA SER A 179 -16.80 -9.79 -13.04
C SER A 179 -18.23 -10.13 -12.63
N LEU A 180 -19.06 -9.10 -12.51
CA LEU A 180 -20.48 -9.28 -12.26
C LEU A 180 -21.13 -9.88 -13.52
N SER A 181 -22.02 -10.86 -13.33
CA SER A 181 -22.87 -11.33 -14.42
C SER A 181 -23.94 -10.30 -14.76
N ASP A 182 -24.56 -10.41 -15.93
CA ASP A 182 -25.64 -9.51 -16.35
C ASP A 182 -26.79 -9.46 -15.33
N VAL A 183 -27.18 -10.62 -14.78
CA VAL A 183 -28.19 -10.72 -13.71
C VAL A 183 -27.78 -9.96 -12.44
N GLN A 184 -26.49 -9.99 -12.09
CA GLN A 184 -25.98 -9.25 -10.93
C GLN A 184 -25.90 -7.74 -11.21
N LEU A 185 -25.61 -7.35 -12.45
CA LEU A 185 -25.61 -5.95 -12.87
C LEU A 185 -27.02 -5.36 -12.87
N ASP A 186 -28.01 -6.10 -13.38
CA ASP A 186 -29.41 -5.70 -13.36
C ASP A 186 -29.89 -5.48 -11.92
N ALA A 187 -29.61 -6.45 -11.03
CA ALA A 187 -29.92 -6.33 -9.62
C ALA A 187 -29.21 -5.12 -8.97
N LEU A 188 -27.93 -4.88 -9.29
CA LEU A 188 -27.20 -3.71 -8.80
C LEU A 188 -27.87 -2.41 -9.25
N PHE A 189 -28.26 -2.31 -10.52
CA PHE A 189 -28.88 -1.10 -11.07
C PHE A 189 -30.27 -0.83 -10.51
N GLU A 190 -31.03 -1.87 -10.15
CA GLU A 190 -32.29 -1.76 -9.43
C GLU A 190 -32.08 -1.25 -7.99
N VAL A 191 -31.12 -1.84 -7.26
CA VAL A 191 -30.81 -1.48 -5.87
C VAL A 191 -30.36 -0.02 -5.75
N ILE A 192 -29.58 0.49 -6.69
CA ILE A 192 -29.03 1.86 -6.60
C ILE A 192 -29.99 2.94 -7.13
N GLN A 193 -31.21 2.59 -7.54
CA GLN A 193 -32.21 3.61 -7.91
C GLN A 193 -32.52 4.52 -6.72
N PRO A 194 -32.59 5.86 -6.91
CA PRO A 194 -33.01 6.75 -5.84
C PRO A 194 -34.42 6.40 -5.37
N ARG A 195 -34.64 6.39 -4.06
CA ARG A 195 -35.89 6.02 -3.38
C ARG A 195 -36.30 4.54 -3.53
N SER A 196 -35.45 3.68 -4.07
CA SER A 196 -35.69 2.24 -4.00
C SER A 196 -35.67 1.78 -2.54
N GLU A 197 -36.61 0.91 -2.17
CA GLU A 197 -36.69 0.31 -0.83
C GLU A 197 -35.48 -0.57 -0.52
N LEU A 198 -34.82 -1.09 -1.57
CA LEU A 198 -33.62 -1.92 -1.46
C LEU A 198 -32.33 -1.10 -1.37
N ASN A 199 -32.40 0.22 -1.56
CA ASN A 199 -31.21 1.06 -1.59
C ASN A 199 -30.60 1.19 -0.18
N PRO A 200 -29.34 0.76 0.03
CA PRO A 200 -28.74 0.75 1.37
C PRO A 200 -28.31 2.14 1.85
N PHE A 201 -28.38 3.17 1.01
CA PHE A 201 -27.89 4.51 1.32
C PHE A 201 -29.02 5.45 1.79
N SER A 202 -28.68 6.41 2.64
CA SER A 202 -29.61 7.48 3.03
C SER A 202 -29.99 8.33 1.82
N ILE A 203 -31.22 8.85 1.83
CA ILE A 203 -31.84 9.56 0.71
C ILE A 203 -30.94 10.68 0.14
N ASP A 204 -30.22 11.39 0.99
CA ASP A 204 -29.40 12.55 0.64
C ASP A 204 -28.16 12.19 -0.20
N VAL A 205 -27.67 10.96 -0.11
CA VAL A 205 -26.44 10.51 -0.80
C VAL A 205 -26.72 9.51 -1.93
N GLN A 206 -27.97 9.10 -2.12
CA GLN A 206 -28.34 8.10 -3.13
C GLN A 206 -27.97 8.55 -4.55
N ARG A 207 -28.30 9.79 -4.93
CA ARG A 207 -27.97 10.33 -6.28
C ARG A 207 -26.46 10.30 -6.54
N ARG A 208 -25.67 10.82 -5.58
CA ARG A 208 -24.20 10.81 -5.66
C ARG A 208 -23.65 9.39 -5.82
N ASN A 209 -24.06 8.47 -4.94
CA ASN A 209 -23.52 7.12 -4.91
C ASN A 209 -23.92 6.33 -6.17
N ARG A 210 -25.14 6.53 -6.69
CA ARG A 210 -25.56 5.99 -7.98
C ARG A 210 -24.66 6.48 -9.10
N LEU A 211 -24.47 7.80 -9.23
CA LEU A 211 -23.59 8.39 -10.24
C LEU A 211 -22.16 7.84 -10.17
N MET A 212 -21.61 7.70 -8.97
CA MET A 212 -20.30 7.08 -8.75
C MET A 212 -20.23 5.66 -9.33
N ILE A 213 -21.27 4.84 -9.11
CA ILE A 213 -21.34 3.47 -9.61
C ILE A 213 -21.48 3.45 -11.14
N LEU A 214 -22.33 4.31 -11.71
CA LEU A 214 -22.50 4.42 -13.16
C LEU A 214 -21.20 4.85 -13.85
N LEU A 215 -20.47 5.81 -13.29
CA LEU A 215 -19.18 6.23 -13.82
C LEU A 215 -18.14 5.12 -13.78
N LEU A 216 -18.06 4.38 -12.67
CA LEU A 216 -17.15 3.22 -12.56
C LEU A 216 -17.49 2.15 -13.60
N PHE A 217 -18.78 1.86 -13.79
CA PHE A 217 -19.27 0.85 -14.72
C PHE A 217 -19.02 1.25 -16.18
N TYR A 218 -19.51 2.41 -16.61
CA TYR A 218 -19.45 2.82 -18.02
C TYR A 218 -18.06 3.27 -18.48
N LEU A 219 -17.26 3.86 -17.59
CA LEU A 219 -15.95 4.40 -17.97
C LEU A 219 -14.78 3.48 -17.62
N GLY A 220 -15.02 2.44 -16.80
CA GLY A 220 -13.98 1.53 -16.33
C GLY A 220 -12.85 2.24 -15.56
N ILE A 221 -13.15 3.40 -14.96
CA ILE A 221 -12.17 4.19 -14.22
C ILE A 221 -11.90 3.54 -12.85
N ARG A 222 -10.70 3.79 -12.30
CA ARG A 222 -10.37 3.34 -10.94
C ARG A 222 -11.02 4.24 -9.90
N GLY A 223 -11.30 3.72 -8.71
CA GLY A 223 -11.85 4.53 -7.61
C GLY A 223 -11.03 5.78 -7.27
N GLY A 224 -9.70 5.70 -7.34
CA GLY A 224 -8.83 6.88 -7.16
C GLY A 224 -8.96 7.92 -8.29
N GLU A 225 -9.31 7.51 -9.51
CA GLU A 225 -9.59 8.45 -10.60
C GLU A 225 -10.96 9.11 -10.41
N LEU A 226 -11.98 8.31 -10.06
CA LEU A 226 -13.32 8.81 -9.76
C LEU A 226 -13.29 9.91 -8.68
N LEU A 227 -12.60 9.65 -7.58
CA LEU A 227 -12.51 10.58 -6.44
C LEU A 227 -11.64 11.82 -6.71
N ASN A 228 -10.96 11.87 -7.86
CA ASN A 228 -10.11 12.98 -8.29
C ASN A 228 -10.73 13.84 -9.40
N ILE A 229 -11.91 13.45 -9.92
CA ILE A 229 -12.65 14.23 -10.93
C ILE A 229 -13.08 15.57 -10.33
N ARG A 230 -12.90 16.65 -11.10
CA ARG A 230 -13.42 17.99 -10.79
C ARG A 230 -14.39 18.45 -11.87
N ILE A 231 -15.24 19.43 -11.54
CA ILE A 231 -16.20 20.02 -12.49
C ILE A 231 -15.49 20.51 -13.76
N GLN A 232 -14.35 21.19 -13.61
CA GLN A 232 -13.53 21.68 -14.73
C GLN A 232 -12.96 20.60 -15.66
N ASP A 233 -13.03 19.32 -15.27
CA ASP A 233 -12.58 18.21 -16.11
C ASP A 233 -13.68 17.68 -17.03
N ILE A 234 -14.91 18.16 -16.86
CA ILE A 234 -16.08 17.71 -17.62
C ILE A 234 -16.40 18.77 -18.66
N ASP A 235 -16.40 18.36 -19.92
CA ASP A 235 -16.90 19.13 -21.05
C ASP A 235 -18.28 18.59 -21.43
N PHE A 236 -19.33 19.26 -20.94
CA PHE A 236 -20.72 18.89 -21.22
C PHE A 236 -21.13 19.18 -22.67
N SER A 237 -20.47 20.12 -23.34
CA SER A 237 -20.75 20.43 -24.76
C SER A 237 -20.23 19.33 -25.67
N ALA A 238 -19.04 18.80 -25.37
CA ALA A 238 -18.43 17.72 -26.12
C ALA A 238 -18.81 16.32 -25.60
N ASN A 239 -19.54 16.22 -24.49
CA ASN A 239 -19.79 14.99 -23.73
C ASN A 239 -18.49 14.21 -23.45
N ARG A 240 -17.52 14.87 -22.82
CA ARG A 240 -16.23 14.25 -22.48
C ARG A 240 -15.82 14.53 -21.05
N ILE A 241 -15.10 13.60 -20.46
CA ILE A 241 -14.49 13.75 -19.14
C ILE A 241 -12.99 13.48 -19.21
N ARG A 242 -12.21 14.38 -18.63
CA ARG A 242 -10.75 14.27 -18.57
C ARG A 242 -10.33 13.67 -17.24
N ILE A 243 -9.62 12.54 -17.31
CA ILE A 243 -8.98 11.95 -16.13
C ILE A 243 -7.59 12.56 -16.00
N VAL A 244 -7.40 13.37 -14.96
CA VAL A 244 -6.16 14.12 -14.67
C VAL A 244 -5.47 13.53 -13.44
N ARG A 245 -4.14 13.55 -13.42
CA ARG A 245 -3.36 13.13 -12.25
C ARG A 245 -2.96 14.37 -11.44
N ARG A 246 -3.37 14.41 -10.17
CA ARG A 246 -3.16 15.52 -9.23
C ARG A 246 -2.49 15.04 -7.95
N ALA A 247 -1.26 14.55 -8.06
CA ALA A 247 -0.54 14.06 -6.88
C ALA A 247 -0.02 15.24 -6.06
N ASP A 248 -0.12 15.14 -4.73
CA ASP A 248 0.39 16.15 -3.78
C ASP A 248 -0.18 17.56 -3.99
N GLU A 249 -1.41 17.66 -4.51
CA GLU A 249 -2.01 18.96 -4.77
C GLU A 249 -2.46 19.65 -3.47
N GLN A 250 -1.93 20.85 -3.22
CA GLN A 250 -2.18 21.63 -2.01
C GLN A 250 -3.68 21.97 -1.80
N ALA A 251 -4.45 22.11 -2.89
CA ALA A 251 -5.88 22.37 -2.83
C ALA A 251 -6.69 21.17 -2.29
N ASP A 252 -6.12 19.96 -2.27
CA ASP A 252 -6.76 18.80 -1.68
C ASP A 252 -6.37 18.65 -0.21
N SER A 253 -7.28 19.02 0.69
CA SER A 253 -7.08 18.95 2.14
C SER A 253 -7.14 17.54 2.73
N ARG A 254 -7.48 16.52 1.93
CA ARG A 254 -7.62 15.13 2.44
C ARG A 254 -6.26 14.55 2.80
N THR A 255 -6.13 13.99 4.00
CA THR A 255 -4.91 13.28 4.42
C THR A 255 -4.61 12.08 3.50
N ASN A 256 -5.66 11.33 3.11
CA ASN A 256 -5.55 10.25 2.14
C ASN A 256 -6.07 10.73 0.78
N GLU A 257 -5.21 11.35 -0.02
CA GLU A 257 -5.60 11.77 -1.37
C GLU A 257 -5.89 10.57 -2.28
N PRO A 258 -6.89 10.68 -3.15
CA PRO A 258 -7.10 9.73 -4.21
C PRO A 258 -6.07 9.96 -5.31
N ASN A 259 -5.25 8.94 -5.57
CA ASN A 259 -4.22 9.02 -6.59
C ASN A 259 -4.59 8.20 -7.84
N ALA A 260 -4.39 8.81 -9.00
CA ALA A 260 -4.50 8.11 -10.28
C ALA A 260 -3.23 7.31 -10.54
N LYS A 261 -3.37 5.98 -10.66
CA LYS A 261 -2.27 5.08 -11.05
C LYS A 261 -1.96 5.14 -12.55
N THR A 262 -2.95 5.54 -13.35
CA THR A 262 -2.94 5.52 -14.81
C THR A 262 -2.53 6.87 -15.39
N ARG A 263 -2.04 6.86 -16.63
CA ARG A 263 -1.79 8.09 -17.39
C ARG A 263 -3.09 8.84 -17.64
N GLU A 264 -2.96 10.15 -17.79
CA GLU A 264 -4.07 11.04 -18.13
C GLU A 264 -4.70 10.64 -19.46
N ARG A 265 -6.03 10.77 -19.54
CA ARG A 265 -6.79 10.43 -20.74
C ARG A 265 -8.11 11.18 -20.80
N LEU A 266 -8.63 11.32 -21.99
CA LEU A 266 -9.96 11.86 -22.25
C LEU A 266 -10.91 10.70 -22.56
N LEU A 267 -12.05 10.65 -21.88
CA LEU A 267 -13.06 9.60 -22.05
C LEU A 267 -14.36 10.22 -22.58
N PRO A 268 -15.04 9.57 -23.55
CA PRO A 268 -16.37 9.98 -23.96
C PRO A 268 -17.41 9.65 -22.88
N LEU A 269 -18.42 10.50 -22.75
CA LEU A 269 -19.61 10.27 -21.94
C LEU A 269 -20.80 9.96 -22.86
N ALA A 270 -21.59 8.97 -22.50
CA ALA A 270 -22.91 8.80 -23.10
C ALA A 270 -23.80 9.99 -22.73
N GLU A 271 -24.69 10.40 -23.63
CA GLU A 271 -25.55 11.58 -23.41
C GLU A 271 -26.39 11.46 -22.14
N SER A 272 -26.96 10.28 -21.87
CA SER A 272 -27.72 10.02 -20.64
C SER A 272 -26.88 10.18 -19.38
N LEU A 273 -25.62 9.73 -19.40
CA LEU A 273 -24.70 9.86 -18.26
C LEU A 273 -24.25 11.30 -18.07
N ALA A 274 -24.03 12.04 -19.16
CA ALA A 274 -23.72 13.47 -19.11
C ALA A 274 -24.89 14.28 -18.54
N GLN A 275 -26.12 13.95 -18.93
CA GLN A 275 -27.33 14.55 -18.37
C GLN A 275 -27.50 14.23 -16.88
N GLU A 276 -27.33 12.96 -16.46
CA GLU A 276 -27.37 12.60 -15.03
C GLU A 276 -26.30 13.37 -14.24
N LEU A 277 -25.08 13.47 -14.77
CA LEU A 277 -23.98 14.25 -14.18
C LEU A 277 -24.31 15.74 -14.06
N HIS A 278 -24.92 16.32 -15.09
CA HIS A 278 -25.28 17.75 -15.10
C HIS A 278 -26.43 18.05 -14.13
N SER A 279 -27.32 17.08 -13.91
CA SER A 279 -28.49 17.22 -13.03
C SER A 279 -28.18 17.09 -11.53
N TYR A 280 -27.00 16.57 -11.19
CA TYR A 280 -26.52 16.36 -9.83
C TYR A 280 -25.66 17.55 -9.36
#